data_AF-A0A0J7KLY9-F1
#
_entry.id   AF-A0A0J7KLY9-F1
#
_cell.length_a   1.000
_cell.length_b   1.000
_cell.length_c   1.000
_cell.angle_alpha   90.00
_cell.angle_beta   90.00
_cell.angle_gamma   90.00
#
_symmetry.space_group_name_H-M   'P 1'
#
loop_
_entity.id
_entity.type
_entity.pdbx_description
1 polymer ?
#
loop_
_entity_poly.entity_id
_entity_poly.type
_entity_poly.pdbx_seq_one_letter_code
_entity_poly.pdbx_strand_id
1 'polypeptide(L)'
;ELTDINVKPMETFRIIEIRHYHSGIQYYNEFVGIPDYFNAAHYIDTEAVPKGEEQPARVTDNNDPMGMGRVRVQFPWQEDKNQMTPWIRLIQPHSGAGKGFHFIPEMGEEVLVGFEGQNAEKPFVMGTHYNGSEKSFYHTAGNDLKVIKTRSGIEQNNSRGRRIKTK
;
A
#
# COMPACT_ATOMS: atom_id res chain seq x y z
N GLU A 1 45.58 -21.42 12.36
CA GLU A 1 44.51 -21.00 13.29
C GLU A 1 45.17 -20.40 14.52
N LEU A 2 44.64 -19.28 15.05
CA LEU A 2 45.16 -18.64 16.25
C LEU A 2 44.60 -19.40 17.48
N THR A 3 45.50 -20.03 18.22
CA THR A 3 45.17 -20.79 19.43
C THR A 3 45.88 -20.14 20.62
N ASP A 4 45.24 -20.10 21.79
CA ASP A 4 45.87 -19.64 23.03
C ASP A 4 47.08 -20.54 23.42
N ILE A 5 47.88 -20.14 24.41
CA ILE A 5 48.99 -20.92 25.00
C ILE A 5 48.55 -22.32 25.45
N ASN A 6 47.24 -22.53 25.64
CA ASN A 6 46.61 -23.81 25.99
C ASN A 6 45.99 -24.57 24.80
N VAL A 7 46.26 -24.16 23.56
CA VAL A 7 45.77 -24.80 22.32
C VAL A 7 44.23 -24.86 22.24
N LYS A 8 43.54 -23.95 22.94
CA LYS A 8 42.10 -23.75 22.77
C LYS A 8 41.85 -22.82 21.59
N PRO A 9 40.77 -23.04 20.81
CA PRO A 9 40.33 -22.06 19.81
C PRO A 9 40.19 -20.71 20.51
N MET A 10 40.90 -19.69 20.03
CA MET A 10 40.58 -18.32 20.43
C MET A 10 39.14 -18.06 19.99
N GLU A 11 38.32 -17.58 20.91
CA GLU A 11 36.85 -17.48 20.77
C GLU A 11 36.43 -16.97 19.38
N THR A 12 35.44 -17.62 18.77
CA THR A 12 34.87 -17.15 17.48
C THR A 12 33.99 -15.94 17.76
N PHE A 13 34.15 -14.87 16.97
CA PHE A 13 33.34 -13.66 17.08
C PHE A 13 32.59 -13.39 15.77
N ARG A 14 31.33 -12.96 15.89
CA ARG A 14 30.57 -12.37 14.79
C ARG A 14 30.85 -10.87 14.77
N ILE A 15 31.46 -10.39 13.69
CA ILE A 15 31.71 -8.95 13.51
C ILE A 15 30.38 -8.23 13.25
N ILE A 16 30.09 -7.19 14.03
CA ILE A 16 28.88 -6.36 13.91
C ILE A 16 29.17 -4.94 13.42
N GLU A 17 30.43 -4.49 13.49
CA GLU A 17 30.86 -3.19 12.97
C GLU A 17 32.31 -3.29 12.47
N ILE A 18 32.60 -2.63 11.34
CA ILE A 18 33.96 -2.47 10.80
C ILE A 18 34.19 -0.99 10.55
N ARG A 19 35.27 -0.44 11.11
CA ARG A 19 35.75 0.91 10.83
C ARG A 19 37.05 0.84 10.07
N HIS A 20 37.10 1.52 8.93
CA HIS A 20 38.27 1.59 8.07
C HIS A 20 38.99 2.92 8.27
N TYR A 21 40.30 2.88 8.49
CA TYR A 21 41.15 4.07 8.60
C TYR A 21 42.22 4.03 7.53
N HIS A 22 42.33 5.11 6.76
CA HIS A 22 43.34 5.26 5.72
C HIS A 22 43.95 6.66 5.74
N SER A 23 45.27 6.76 5.86
CA SER A 23 46.01 8.03 5.89
C SER A 23 46.97 8.21 4.71
N GLY A 24 46.76 7.46 3.61
CA GLY A 24 47.59 7.51 2.39
C GLY A 24 48.85 6.64 2.46
N ILE A 25 49.41 6.41 3.64
CA ILE A 25 50.57 5.52 3.86
C ILE A 25 50.26 4.34 4.78
N GLN A 26 49.15 4.39 5.50
CA GLN A 26 48.73 3.36 6.44
C GLN A 26 47.25 3.08 6.26
N TYR A 27 46.92 1.79 6.29
CA TYR A 27 45.56 1.30 6.31
C TYR A 27 45.42 0.34 7.50
N TYR A 28 44.41 0.56 8.34
CA TYR A 28 44.06 -0.38 9.40
C TYR A 28 42.54 -0.39 9.61
N ASN A 29 42.07 -1.44 10.30
CA ASN A 29 40.67 -1.64 10.58
C ASN A 29 40.47 -1.84 12.08
N GLU A 30 39.38 -1.30 12.60
CA GLU A 30 38.86 -1.66 13.91
C GLU A 30 37.59 -2.49 13.73
N PHE A 31 37.47 -3.56 14.52
CA PHE A 31 36.34 -4.48 14.48
C PHE A 31 35.64 -4.48 15.83
N VAL A 32 34.31 -4.32 15.83
CA VAL A 32 33.47 -4.62 17.00
C VAL A 32 32.77 -5.94 16.73
N GLY A 33 32.94 -6.91 17.64
CA GLY A 33 32.36 -8.24 17.50
C GLY A 33 31.65 -8.68 18.76
N ILE A 34 30.66 -9.56 18.60
CA ILE A 34 30.00 -10.29 19.68
C ILE A 34 30.47 -11.75 19.64
N PRO A 35 30.60 -12.46 20.78
CA PRO A 35 30.93 -13.87 20.77
C PRO A 35 29.92 -14.67 19.95
N ASP A 36 30.37 -15.63 19.14
CA ASP A 36 29.50 -16.35 18.19
C ASP A 36 28.44 -17.24 18.88
N TYR A 37 28.69 -17.65 20.13
CA TYR A 37 27.68 -18.33 20.94
C TYR A 37 26.53 -17.41 21.38
N PHE A 38 26.71 -16.09 21.31
CA PHE A 38 25.68 -15.11 21.61
C PHE A 38 24.88 -14.82 20.34
N ASN A 39 23.75 -15.50 20.19
CA ASN A 39 22.80 -15.21 19.11
C ASN A 39 21.99 -13.96 19.43
N ALA A 40 22.63 -12.78 19.37
CA ALA A 40 21.91 -11.51 19.39
C ALA A 40 21.00 -11.43 18.15
N ALA A 41 19.75 -11.03 18.35
CA ALA A 41 18.93 -10.61 17.22
C ALA A 41 19.68 -9.51 16.45
N HIS A 42 19.64 -9.56 15.12
CA HIS A 42 20.17 -8.48 14.30
C HIS A 42 19.50 -7.17 14.70
N TYR A 43 20.26 -6.06 14.61
CA TYR A 43 19.66 -4.74 14.75
C TYR A 43 18.56 -4.58 13.69
N ILE A 44 17.34 -4.33 14.15
CA ILE A 44 16.18 -4.06 13.30
C ILE A 44 15.72 -2.65 13.67
N ASP A 45 15.77 -1.75 12.69
CA ASP A 45 15.08 -0.48 12.81
C ASP A 45 13.61 -0.71 12.49
N THR A 46 12.76 -0.69 13.53
CA THR A 46 11.31 -0.90 13.38
C THR A 46 10.61 0.25 12.67
N GLU A 47 11.27 1.41 12.55
CA GLU A 47 10.74 2.60 11.88
C GLU A 47 11.21 2.71 10.42
N ALA A 48 12.12 1.83 9.98
CA ALA A 48 12.62 1.75 8.60
C ALA A 48 11.60 1.07 7.66
N VAL A 49 10.38 1.60 7.61
CA VAL A 49 9.33 1.11 6.72
C VAL A 49 9.49 1.69 5.31
N PRO A 50 9.15 0.94 4.25
CA PRO A 50 9.13 1.49 2.90
C PRO A 50 8.07 2.59 2.80
N LYS A 51 8.41 3.71 2.17
CA LYS A 51 7.51 4.85 2.04
C LYS A 51 6.78 4.87 0.70
N GLY A 52 5.49 5.20 0.74
CA GLY A 52 4.63 5.35 -0.43
C GLY A 52 3.78 6.61 -0.33
N GLU A 53 3.77 7.40 -1.41
CA GLU A 53 2.83 8.50 -1.63
C GLU A 53 1.54 7.98 -2.27
N GLU A 54 0.49 8.79 -2.38
CA GLU A 54 -0.75 8.36 -3.02
C GLU A 54 -0.54 8.00 -4.51
N GLN A 55 -1.13 6.89 -4.94
CA GLN A 55 -0.94 6.37 -6.30
C GLN A 55 -2.26 5.90 -6.93
N PRO A 56 -2.47 6.13 -8.25
CA PRO A 56 -3.57 5.52 -8.96
C PRO A 56 -3.35 4.02 -9.15
N ALA A 57 -4.42 3.25 -9.10
CA ALA A 57 -4.42 1.80 -9.34
C ALA A 57 -5.75 1.39 -10.00
N ARG A 58 -5.78 0.20 -10.60
CA ARG A 58 -7.00 -0.38 -11.18
C ARG A 58 -7.55 -1.49 -10.32
N VAL A 59 -8.87 -1.54 -10.15
CA VAL A 59 -9.50 -2.65 -9.43
C VAL A 59 -9.39 -3.94 -10.23
N THR A 60 -8.81 -4.97 -9.64
CA THR A 60 -8.68 -6.30 -10.26
C THR A 60 -9.69 -7.31 -9.74
N ASP A 61 -10.13 -7.15 -8.49
CA ASP A 61 -11.14 -8.01 -7.88
C ASP A 61 -11.91 -7.23 -6.81
N ASN A 62 -13.23 -7.40 -6.78
CA ASN A 62 -14.13 -6.78 -5.81
C ASN A 62 -15.05 -7.81 -5.10
N ASN A 63 -14.85 -9.11 -5.35
CA ASN A 63 -15.60 -10.18 -4.72
C ASN A 63 -14.91 -10.67 -3.45
N ASP A 64 -14.86 -9.82 -2.42
CA ASP A 64 -14.22 -10.13 -1.13
C ASP A 64 -14.83 -11.39 -0.49
N PRO A 65 -14.05 -12.49 -0.31
CA PRO A 65 -14.56 -13.74 0.26
C PRO A 65 -15.13 -13.61 1.68
N MET A 66 -14.73 -12.57 2.41
CA MET A 66 -15.22 -12.29 3.77
C MET A 66 -16.39 -11.30 3.79
N GLY A 67 -16.82 -10.79 2.62
CA GLY A 67 -17.94 -9.85 2.52
C GLY A 67 -17.69 -8.50 3.21
N MET A 68 -16.43 -8.09 3.39
CA MET A 68 -16.09 -6.86 4.13
C MET A 68 -16.10 -5.60 3.24
N GLY A 69 -16.38 -5.74 1.95
CA GLY A 69 -16.35 -4.62 0.98
C GLY A 69 -14.93 -4.13 0.67
N ARG A 70 -13.93 -5.01 0.76
CA ARG A 70 -12.55 -4.74 0.31
C ARG A 70 -12.43 -4.98 -1.19
N VAL A 71 -11.36 -4.45 -1.78
CA VAL A 71 -10.99 -4.70 -3.17
C VAL A 71 -9.53 -5.14 -3.27
N ARG A 72 -9.18 -5.82 -4.36
CA ARG A 72 -7.80 -5.97 -4.82
C ARG A 72 -7.58 -4.99 -5.95
N VAL A 73 -6.41 -4.37 -5.96
CA VAL A 73 -6.02 -3.41 -6.98
C VAL A 73 -4.68 -3.80 -7.57
N GLN A 74 -4.40 -3.31 -8.77
CA GLN A 74 -3.11 -3.44 -9.44
C GLN A 74 -2.58 -2.04 -9.72
N PHE A 75 -1.39 -1.77 -9.19
CA PHE A 75 -0.65 -0.56 -9.54
C PHE A 75 0.01 -0.71 -10.92
N PRO A 76 0.29 0.38 -11.64
CA PRO A 76 0.95 0.31 -12.94
C PRO A 76 2.29 -0.46 -12.91
N TRP A 77 3.07 -0.30 -11.85
CA TRP A 77 4.35 -0.99 -11.66
C TRP A 77 4.21 -2.49 -11.32
N GLN A 78 3.00 -2.99 -11.09
CA GLN A 78 2.70 -4.41 -10.89
C GLN A 78 2.26 -5.14 -12.17
N GLU A 79 1.93 -4.40 -13.23
CA GLU A 79 1.37 -4.95 -14.48
C GLU A 79 2.32 -5.94 -15.15
N ASP A 80 3.61 -5.58 -15.27
CA ASP A 80 4.63 -6.42 -15.90
C ASP A 80 4.75 -7.82 -15.28
N LYS A 81 4.43 -7.95 -13.99
CA LYS A 81 4.50 -9.22 -13.23
C LYS A 81 3.12 -9.83 -13.02
N ASN A 82 2.06 -9.23 -13.57
CA ASN A 82 0.67 -9.59 -13.32
C ASN A 82 0.36 -9.74 -11.82
N GLN A 83 0.92 -8.83 -11.02
CA GLN A 83 0.73 -8.81 -9.56
C GLN A 83 -0.42 -7.89 -9.19
N MET A 84 -0.95 -8.07 -7.99
CA MET A 84 -1.98 -7.21 -7.43
C MET A 84 -1.89 -7.25 -5.91
N THR A 85 -2.53 -6.29 -5.25
CA THR A 85 -2.52 -6.20 -3.79
C THR A 85 -3.24 -7.39 -3.13
N PRO A 86 -3.02 -7.59 -1.82
CA PRO A 86 -4.00 -8.24 -0.96
C PRO A 86 -5.34 -7.50 -0.96
N TRP A 87 -6.33 -8.04 -0.24
CA TRP A 87 -7.60 -7.34 0.00
C TRP A 87 -7.38 -6.10 0.86
N ILE A 88 -7.62 -4.92 0.29
CA ILE A 88 -7.42 -3.63 0.95
C ILE A 88 -8.75 -2.92 1.17
N ARG A 89 -8.82 -2.14 2.26
CA ARG A 89 -10.04 -1.41 2.64
C ARG A 89 -10.27 -0.22 1.72
N LEU A 90 -11.53 0.19 1.60
CA LEU A 90 -11.98 1.38 0.88
C LEU A 90 -12.60 2.38 1.86
N ILE A 91 -12.25 3.66 1.74
CA ILE A 91 -12.92 4.72 2.49
C ILE A 91 -14.36 4.85 1.98
N GLN A 92 -15.32 4.84 2.91
CA GLN A 92 -16.74 5.08 2.64
C GLN A 92 -17.18 6.40 3.27
N PRO A 93 -18.07 7.19 2.63
CA PRO A 93 -18.57 8.45 3.20
C PRO A 93 -19.19 8.33 4.59
N HIS A 94 -19.84 7.20 4.88
CA HIS A 94 -20.29 6.80 6.21
C HIS A 94 -20.39 5.27 6.25
N SER A 95 -19.95 4.66 7.34
CA SER A 95 -20.02 3.22 7.56
C SER A 95 -20.28 2.92 9.04
N GLY A 96 -20.87 1.77 9.33
CA GLY A 96 -21.13 1.28 10.67
C GLY A 96 -21.87 -0.05 10.65
N ALA A 97 -22.04 -0.67 11.81
CA ALA A 97 -22.75 -1.94 11.92
C ALA A 97 -24.16 -1.85 11.29
N GLY A 98 -24.36 -2.54 10.15
CA GLY A 98 -25.61 -2.61 9.41
C GLY A 98 -26.06 -1.31 8.73
N LYS A 99 -25.20 -0.29 8.59
CA LYS A 99 -25.58 1.02 8.05
C LYS A 99 -24.44 1.72 7.30
N GLY A 100 -24.81 2.64 6.42
CA GLY A 100 -23.87 3.50 5.71
C GLY A 100 -23.96 3.36 4.19
N PHE A 101 -22.90 3.78 3.53
CA PHE A 101 -22.73 3.71 2.09
C PHE A 101 -22.06 2.39 1.72
N HIS A 102 -22.60 1.72 0.70
CA HIS A 102 -22.01 0.51 0.14
C HIS A 102 -21.89 0.69 -1.38
N PHE A 103 -20.84 1.41 -1.78
CA PHE A 103 -20.45 1.60 -3.17
C PHE A 103 -19.05 1.01 -3.34
N ILE A 104 -18.99 -0.18 -3.94
CA ILE A 104 -17.73 -0.87 -4.21
C ILE A 104 -17.38 -0.65 -5.67
N PRO A 105 -16.17 -0.14 -5.99
CA PRO A 105 -15.73 0.05 -7.35
C PRO A 105 -15.74 -1.27 -8.14
N GLU A 106 -15.94 -1.14 -9.43
CA GLU A 106 -16.10 -2.24 -10.37
C GLU A 106 -14.74 -2.65 -10.93
N MET A 107 -14.62 -3.90 -11.38
CA MET A 107 -13.38 -4.37 -11.99
C MET A 107 -13.00 -3.50 -13.20
N GLY A 108 -11.73 -3.09 -13.26
CA GLY A 108 -11.18 -2.22 -14.29
C GLY A 108 -11.20 -0.73 -13.95
N GLU A 109 -12.07 -0.30 -13.02
CA GLU A 109 -12.17 1.11 -12.63
C GLU A 109 -10.92 1.60 -11.90
N GLU A 110 -10.62 2.87 -12.12
CA GLU A 110 -9.48 3.54 -11.51
C GLU A 110 -9.81 4.07 -10.11
N VAL A 111 -8.89 3.82 -9.18
CA VAL A 111 -8.97 4.25 -7.79
C VAL A 111 -7.69 4.95 -7.36
N LEU A 112 -7.81 5.84 -6.38
CA LEU A 112 -6.65 6.42 -5.70
C LEU A 112 -6.37 5.63 -4.42
N VAL A 113 -5.13 5.17 -4.26
CA VAL A 113 -4.66 4.41 -3.10
C VAL A 113 -3.75 5.29 -2.25
N GLY A 114 -4.02 5.34 -0.95
CA GLY A 114 -3.17 5.96 0.06
C GLY A 114 -2.51 4.92 0.97
N PHE A 115 -1.58 5.37 1.80
CA PHE A 115 -0.76 4.51 2.65
C PHE A 115 -0.76 5.01 4.10
N GLU A 116 -1.14 4.15 5.05
CA GLU A 116 -1.26 4.54 6.46
C GLU A 116 0.10 4.99 7.01
N GLY A 117 0.21 6.26 7.43
CA GLY A 117 1.48 6.83 7.89
C GLY A 117 2.58 6.82 6.81
N GLN A 118 2.20 6.86 5.53
CA GLN A 118 3.09 6.69 4.37
C GLN A 118 3.77 5.32 4.29
N ASN A 119 3.35 4.31 5.07
CA ASN A 119 3.93 2.97 4.98
C ASN A 119 3.36 2.23 3.75
N ALA A 120 4.22 1.95 2.76
CA ALA A 120 3.85 1.26 1.52
C ALA A 120 3.25 -0.14 1.73
N GLU A 121 3.46 -0.76 2.89
CA GLU A 121 2.89 -2.05 3.28
C GLU A 121 1.46 -1.95 3.83
N LYS A 122 0.95 -0.74 4.06
CA LYS A 122 -0.40 -0.48 4.61
C LYS A 122 -1.28 0.33 3.64
N PRO A 123 -1.55 -0.20 2.42
CA PRO A 123 -2.41 0.47 1.45
C PRO A 123 -3.89 0.44 1.83
N PHE A 124 -4.61 1.50 1.47
CA PHE A 124 -6.07 1.55 1.47
C PHE A 124 -6.57 2.43 0.31
N VAL A 125 -7.73 2.10 -0.23
CA VAL A 125 -8.35 2.91 -1.29
C VAL A 125 -9.02 4.14 -0.68
N MET A 126 -8.63 5.31 -1.16
CA MET A 126 -9.21 6.60 -0.75
C MET A 126 -10.54 6.88 -1.44
N GLY A 127 -10.69 6.44 -2.69
CA GLY A 127 -11.89 6.64 -3.49
C GLY A 127 -11.62 6.44 -4.97
N THR A 128 -12.63 6.72 -5.78
CA THR A 128 -12.62 6.63 -7.24
C THR A 128 -12.50 8.01 -7.88
N HIS A 129 -11.92 8.10 -9.06
CA HIS A 129 -11.93 9.31 -9.87
C HIS A 129 -12.15 8.98 -11.35
N TYR A 130 -12.70 9.96 -12.07
CA TYR A 130 -12.83 9.88 -13.53
C TYR A 130 -11.48 10.13 -14.21
N ASN A 131 -11.30 9.57 -15.39
CA ASN A 131 -10.10 9.73 -16.22
C ASN A 131 -10.43 10.05 -17.68
N GLY A 132 -9.43 9.99 -18.55
CA GLY A 132 -9.56 10.31 -19.98
C GLY A 132 -10.56 9.43 -20.73
N SER A 133 -10.70 8.16 -20.32
CA SER A 133 -11.59 7.16 -20.91
C SER A 133 -12.93 7.01 -20.17
N GLU A 134 -12.93 7.16 -18.85
CA GLU A 134 -14.08 6.92 -17.97
C GLU A 134 -14.53 8.26 -17.37
N LYS A 135 -15.62 8.83 -17.90
CA LYS A 135 -16.09 10.18 -17.55
C LYS A 135 -17.53 10.16 -17.03
N SER A 136 -17.88 11.17 -16.24
CA SER A 136 -19.21 11.31 -15.65
C SER A 136 -20.34 11.56 -16.66
N PHE A 137 -20.05 12.19 -17.80
CA PHE A 137 -21.03 12.69 -18.78
C PHE A 137 -22.09 13.70 -18.27
N TYR A 138 -22.14 14.00 -16.97
CA TYR A 138 -23.06 14.98 -16.36
C TYR A 138 -22.49 16.40 -16.25
N HIS A 139 -21.39 16.69 -16.96
CA HIS A 139 -20.81 18.03 -16.97
C HIS A 139 -21.75 19.02 -17.66
N THR A 140 -22.06 20.11 -16.96
CA THR A 140 -22.74 21.29 -17.50
C THR A 140 -21.91 22.53 -17.21
N ALA A 141 -22.01 23.56 -18.05
CA ALA A 141 -21.30 24.81 -17.84
C ALA A 141 -21.66 25.50 -16.51
N GLY A 142 -22.87 25.25 -15.99
CA GLY A 142 -23.35 25.79 -14.70
C GLY A 142 -23.07 24.91 -13.48
N ASN A 143 -22.54 23.69 -13.66
CA ASN A 143 -22.34 22.70 -12.57
C ASN A 143 -23.60 22.47 -11.72
N ASP A 144 -24.77 22.56 -12.34
CA ASP A 144 -26.09 22.53 -11.71
C ASP A 144 -26.63 21.11 -11.51
N LEU A 145 -26.01 20.10 -12.13
CA LEU A 145 -26.36 18.69 -11.93
C LEU A 145 -25.58 18.07 -10.77
N LYS A 146 -26.32 17.36 -9.90
CA LYS A 146 -25.78 16.45 -8.87
C LYS A 146 -26.47 15.10 -9.06
N VAL A 147 -25.71 14.07 -9.40
CA VAL A 147 -26.25 12.78 -9.86
C VAL A 147 -25.60 11.63 -9.11
N ILE A 148 -26.42 10.68 -8.68
CA ILE A 148 -25.99 9.33 -8.30
C ILE A 148 -26.51 8.39 -9.38
N LYS A 149 -25.61 7.73 -10.09
CA LYS A 149 -25.94 6.73 -11.10
C LYS A 149 -25.20 5.44 -10.80
N THR A 150 -25.94 4.34 -10.87
CA THR A 150 -25.40 2.98 -10.76
C THR A 150 -25.32 2.33 -12.13
N ARG A 151 -24.45 1.33 -12.29
CA ARG A 151 -24.30 0.56 -13.53
C ARG A 151 -25.59 -0.13 -13.99
N SER A 152 -26.45 -0.55 -13.06
CA SER A 152 -27.76 -1.16 -13.38
C SER A 152 -28.79 -0.16 -13.90
N GLY A 153 -28.48 1.13 -13.93
CA GLY A 153 -29.32 2.17 -14.51
C GLY A 153 -30.20 2.91 -13.51
N ILE A 154 -30.09 2.64 -12.20
CA ILE A 154 -30.73 3.47 -11.18
C ILE A 154 -30.02 4.82 -11.17
N GLU A 155 -30.77 5.89 -11.41
CA GLU A 155 -30.29 7.27 -11.43
C GLU A 155 -31.16 8.16 -10.54
N GLN A 156 -30.52 8.93 -9.66
CA GLN A 156 -31.14 9.97 -8.85
C GLN A 156 -30.40 11.30 -9.08
N ASN A 157 -31.13 12.36 -9.38
CA ASN A 157 -30.56 13.69 -9.62
C ASN A 157 -31.42 14.83 -9.04
N ASN A 158 -30.86 16.03 -8.99
CA ASN A 158 -31.49 17.25 -8.48
C ASN A 158 -32.31 18.02 -9.54
N SER A 159 -32.58 17.44 -10.71
CA SER A 159 -33.36 18.12 -11.74
C SER A 159 -34.80 18.39 -11.27
N ARG A 160 -35.38 19.53 -11.66
CA ARG A 160 -36.70 20.05 -11.21
C ARG A 160 -37.92 19.19 -11.57
N GLY A 161 -37.74 17.96 -12.04
CA GLY A 161 -38.82 17.02 -12.33
C GLY A 161 -38.40 15.61 -11.97
N ARG A 162 -38.96 15.08 -10.87
CA ARG A 162 -38.85 13.68 -10.44
C ARG A 162 -38.76 12.72 -11.63
N ARG A 163 -37.71 11.90 -11.66
CA ARG A 163 -37.74 10.62 -12.39
C ARG A 163 -36.74 9.65 -11.78
N ILE A 164 -37.17 8.92 -10.75
CA ILE A 164 -36.63 7.59 -10.51
C ILE A 164 -37.13 6.74 -11.68
N LYS A 165 -36.26 6.50 -12.66
CA LYS A 165 -36.53 5.55 -13.74
C LYS A 165 -35.99 4.19 -13.30
N THR A 166 -36.84 3.38 -12.69
CA THR A 166 -36.56 1.95 -12.54
C THR A 166 -36.95 1.28 -13.86
N LYS A 167 -36.04 0.52 -14.47
CA LYS A 167 -36.39 -0.38 -15.57
C LYS A 167 -37.21 -1.55 -15.06
#